data_AF-A0A918RFL8-F1
#
_entry.id   AF-A0A918RFL8-F1
#
_cell.length_a   1.000
_cell.length_b   1.000
_cell.length_c   1.000
_cell.angle_alpha   90.00
_cell.angle_beta   90.00
_cell.angle_gamma   90.00
#
_symmetry.space_group_name_H-M   'P 1'
#
loop_
_entity.id
_entity.type
_entity.pdbx_description
1 polymer ?
#
loop_
_entity_poly.entity_id
_entity_poly.type
_entity_poly.pdbx_seq_one_letter_code
_entity_poly.pdbx_strand_id
1 'polypeptide(L)'
;MQSRYSPSRPDRDRAVEDRRAAEADVAHAVRRHIATRCTPGTLIAGQIGRARTVADLASRLDAPTYWVHRALSALEREGAVATMPMAGVLVLGPGQPHPADADLQRTIRDRVAAGFYPAGSALPTGLLGDEFGLDAPQVARACRYLTHDDTLIHHHGPHGPGFYVQAPTSLEAAS
;
A
#
# COMPACT_ATOMS: atom_id res chain seq x y z
N MET A 1 14.01 8.90 -50.38
CA MET A 1 13.03 9.78 -49.70
C MET A 1 12.29 8.93 -48.66
N GLN A 2 12.80 8.85 -47.43
CA GLN A 2 12.17 8.02 -46.38
C GLN A 2 11.06 8.84 -45.71
N SER A 3 9.81 8.44 -45.96
CA SER A 3 8.63 9.02 -45.32
C SER A 3 8.63 8.64 -43.84
N ARG A 4 8.90 9.59 -42.96
CA ARG A 4 8.74 9.42 -41.52
C ARG A 4 7.24 9.39 -41.22
N TYR A 5 6.66 8.19 -41.20
CA TYR A 5 5.31 7.97 -40.72
C TYR A 5 5.20 8.50 -39.29
N SER A 6 4.44 9.58 -39.11
CA SER A 6 4.04 10.09 -37.80
C SER A 6 2.62 9.61 -37.54
N PRO A 7 2.39 8.72 -36.57
CA PRO A 7 1.05 8.21 -36.31
C PRO A 7 0.09 9.34 -35.92
N SER A 8 -1.14 9.26 -36.42
CA SER A 8 -2.23 10.19 -36.17
C SER A 8 -2.57 10.22 -34.67
N ARG A 9 -3.09 11.34 -34.14
CA ARG A 9 -3.55 11.44 -32.74
C ARG A 9 -4.46 10.25 -32.29
N PRO A 10 -5.51 9.86 -33.04
CA PRO A 10 -6.38 8.75 -32.62
C PRO A 10 -5.67 7.39 -32.54
N ASP A 11 -4.65 7.13 -33.36
CA ASP A 11 -3.86 5.89 -33.29
C ASP A 11 -2.99 5.85 -32.03
N ARG A 12 -2.52 7.01 -31.56
CA ARG A 12 -1.74 7.11 -30.31
C ARG A 12 -2.62 6.91 -29.09
N ASP A 13 -3.82 7.49 -29.09
CA ASP A 13 -4.75 7.36 -27.96
C ASP A 13 -5.19 5.90 -27.77
N ARG A 14 -5.52 5.22 -28.86
CA ARG A 14 -5.83 3.79 -28.85
C ARG A 14 -4.66 2.93 -28.36
N ALA A 15 -3.45 3.19 -28.84
CA ALA A 15 -2.26 2.47 -28.37
C ALA A 15 -1.97 2.71 -26.87
N VAL A 16 -2.31 3.89 -26.33
CA VAL A 16 -2.20 4.19 -24.90
C VAL A 16 -3.25 3.42 -24.11
N GLU A 17 -4.48 3.33 -24.60
CA GLU A 17 -5.57 2.58 -23.98
C GLU A 17 -5.28 1.07 -23.97
N ASP A 18 -4.87 0.50 -25.10
CA ASP A 18 -4.51 -0.92 -25.22
C ASP A 18 -3.37 -1.28 -24.25
N ARG A 19 -2.36 -0.40 -24.12
CA ARG A 19 -1.28 -0.57 -23.15
C ARG A 19 -1.78 -0.50 -21.70
N ARG A 20 -2.70 0.41 -21.39
CA ARG A 20 -3.29 0.51 -20.04
C ARG A 20 -4.12 -0.73 -19.69
N ALA A 21 -4.89 -1.25 -20.65
CA ALA A 21 -5.65 -2.48 -20.47
C ALA A 21 -4.71 -3.65 -20.19
N ALA A 22 -3.65 -3.81 -20.98
CA ALA A 22 -2.66 -4.85 -20.76
C ALA A 22 -1.93 -4.73 -19.40
N GLU A 23 -1.59 -3.51 -18.96
CA GLU A 23 -1.04 -3.27 -17.61
C GLU A 23 -2.04 -3.68 -16.51
N ALA A 24 -3.33 -3.33 -16.68
CA ALA A 24 -4.38 -3.67 -15.72
C ALA A 24 -4.62 -5.19 -15.64
N ASP A 25 -4.59 -5.89 -16.78
CA ASP A 25 -4.74 -7.35 -16.83
C ASP A 25 -3.62 -8.06 -16.09
N VAL A 26 -2.36 -7.63 -16.30
CA VAL A 26 -1.22 -8.19 -15.55
C VAL A 26 -1.30 -7.84 -14.07
N ALA A 27 -1.69 -6.62 -13.71
CA ALA A 27 -1.88 -6.24 -12.31
C ALA A 27 -2.95 -7.11 -11.63
N HIS A 28 -4.07 -7.37 -12.32
CA HIS A 28 -5.12 -8.26 -11.85
C HIS A 28 -4.62 -9.70 -11.72
N ALA A 29 -3.88 -10.22 -12.71
CA ALA A 29 -3.31 -11.56 -12.68
C ALA A 29 -2.34 -11.75 -11.51
N VAL A 30 -1.44 -10.78 -11.26
CA VAL A 30 -0.52 -10.80 -10.11
C VAL A 30 -1.29 -10.81 -8.79
N ARG A 31 -2.27 -9.91 -8.62
CA ARG A 31 -3.10 -9.86 -7.40
C ARG A 31 -3.83 -11.19 -7.18
N ARG A 32 -4.46 -11.72 -8.23
CA ARG A 32 -5.17 -13.01 -8.16
C ARG A 32 -4.22 -14.15 -7.83
N HIS A 33 -3.02 -14.18 -8.40
CA HIS A 33 -2.01 -15.18 -8.07
C HIS A 33 -1.67 -15.14 -6.58
N ILE A 34 -1.33 -13.97 -6.05
CA ILE A 34 -0.99 -13.81 -4.63
C ILE A 34 -2.17 -14.23 -3.74
N ALA A 35 -3.38 -13.76 -4.04
CA ALA A 35 -4.57 -14.07 -3.24
C ALA A 35 -4.96 -15.55 -3.25
N THR A 36 -4.64 -16.30 -4.31
CA THR A 36 -5.07 -17.71 -4.46
C THR A 36 -3.96 -18.73 -4.21
N ARG A 37 -2.69 -18.31 -4.28
CA ARG A 37 -1.53 -19.21 -4.21
C ARG A 37 -0.55 -18.87 -3.11
N CYS A 38 -0.68 -17.72 -2.44
CA CYS A 38 0.22 -17.32 -1.37
C CYS A 38 -0.53 -17.16 -0.05
N THR A 39 0.17 -17.45 1.05
CA THR A 39 -0.39 -17.31 2.40
C THR A 39 0.12 -16.02 3.04
N PRO A 40 -0.73 -15.21 3.72
CA PRO A 40 -0.26 -14.09 4.52
C PRO A 40 0.87 -14.49 5.49
N GLY A 41 1.86 -13.63 5.67
CA GLY A 41 3.05 -13.89 6.47
C GLY A 41 4.12 -14.74 5.79
N THR A 42 3.94 -15.13 4.52
CA THR A 42 4.94 -15.90 3.76
C THR A 42 5.59 -15.09 2.65
N LEU A 43 6.86 -15.41 2.34
CA LEU A 43 7.57 -14.82 1.21
C LEU A 43 7.08 -15.43 -0.10
N ILE A 44 6.80 -14.58 -1.09
CA ILE A 44 6.48 -15.01 -2.45
C ILE A 44 7.70 -15.74 -3.04
N ALA A 45 7.47 -17.01 -3.38
CA ALA A 45 8.39 -17.90 -4.07
C ALA A 45 9.68 -18.31 -3.34
N GLY A 46 9.86 -18.00 -2.04
CA GLY A 46 11.00 -18.49 -1.25
C GLY A 46 12.39 -18.13 -1.81
N GLN A 47 12.46 -17.20 -2.77
CA GLN A 47 13.70 -16.76 -3.42
C GLN A 47 14.15 -15.43 -2.84
N ILE A 48 15.47 -15.29 -2.64
CA ILE A 48 16.09 -14.10 -2.07
C ILE A 48 16.02 -12.95 -3.09
N GLY A 49 15.32 -11.88 -2.70
CA GLY A 49 15.34 -10.58 -3.36
C GLY A 49 14.21 -10.35 -4.38
N ARG A 50 13.68 -9.13 -4.37
CA ARG A 50 12.53 -8.69 -5.19
C ARG A 50 12.71 -8.97 -6.69
N ALA A 51 13.92 -8.80 -7.23
CA ALA A 51 14.19 -9.05 -8.64
C ALA A 51 13.92 -10.51 -9.05
N ARG A 52 14.26 -11.48 -8.20
CA ARG A 52 13.97 -12.89 -8.46
C ARG A 52 12.48 -13.19 -8.36
N THR A 53 11.78 -12.61 -7.37
CA THR A 53 10.32 -12.70 -7.26
C THR A 53 9.63 -12.18 -8.52
N VAL A 54 10.06 -11.03 -9.04
CA VAL A 54 9.52 -10.45 -10.28
C VAL A 54 9.75 -11.40 -11.46
N ALA A 55 10.96 -11.94 -11.61
CA ALA A 55 11.28 -12.85 -12.72
C ALA A 55 10.48 -14.16 -12.66
N ASP A 56 10.31 -14.75 -11.48
CA ASP A 56 9.50 -15.97 -11.28
C ASP A 56 8.03 -15.72 -11.61
N LEU A 57 7.44 -14.63 -11.10
CA LEU A 57 6.06 -14.27 -11.41
C LEU A 57 5.86 -13.95 -12.90
N ALA A 58 6.80 -13.24 -13.52
CA ALA A 58 6.78 -12.97 -14.96
C ALA A 58 6.77 -14.26 -15.78
N SER A 59 7.62 -15.23 -15.42
CA SER A 59 7.65 -16.53 -16.09
C SER A 59 6.38 -17.35 -15.86
N ARG A 60 5.82 -17.35 -14.65
CA ARG A 60 4.61 -18.12 -14.32
C ARG A 60 3.33 -17.57 -14.95
N LEU A 61 3.28 -16.25 -15.12
CA LEU A 61 2.11 -15.54 -15.63
C LEU A 61 2.23 -15.23 -17.13
N ASP A 62 3.32 -15.64 -17.78
CA ASP A 62 3.66 -15.28 -19.16
C ASP A 62 3.51 -13.77 -19.41
N ALA A 63 4.09 -12.98 -18.52
CA ALA A 63 3.89 -11.54 -18.45
C ALA A 63 5.23 -10.77 -18.48
N PRO A 64 5.27 -9.56 -19.08
CA PRO A 64 6.46 -8.72 -19.04
C PRO A 64 6.90 -8.36 -17.61
N THR A 65 8.19 -8.56 -17.32
CA THR A 65 8.85 -8.21 -16.05
C THR A 65 8.53 -6.80 -15.56
N TYR A 66 8.48 -5.83 -16.48
CA TYR A 66 8.16 -4.44 -16.16
C TYR A 66 6.75 -4.28 -15.55
N TRP A 67 5.74 -4.95 -16.12
CA TRP A 67 4.37 -4.88 -15.61
C TRP A 67 4.21 -5.64 -14.30
N VAL A 68 4.88 -6.78 -14.14
CA VAL A 68 4.93 -7.50 -12.85
C VAL A 68 5.59 -6.63 -11.77
N HIS A 69 6.70 -5.97 -12.08
CA HIS A 69 7.35 -5.04 -11.15
C HIS A 69 6.41 -3.90 -10.72
N ARG A 70 5.70 -3.30 -11.69
CA ARG A 70 4.72 -2.23 -11.46
C ARG A 70 3.56 -2.71 -10.58
N ALA A 71 3.01 -3.90 -10.87
CA ALA A 71 1.95 -4.51 -10.09
C ALA A 71 2.39 -4.75 -8.63
N LEU A 72 3.59 -5.32 -8.41
CA LEU A 72 4.12 -5.49 -7.06
C LEU A 72 4.39 -4.15 -6.35
N SER A 73 4.79 -3.09 -7.07
CA SER A 73 4.94 -1.76 -6.47
C SER A 73 3.60 -1.16 -6.05
N ALA A 74 2.54 -1.39 -6.83
CA ALA A 74 1.20 -0.97 -6.46
C ALA A 74 0.72 -1.73 -5.20
N LEU A 75 0.91 -3.05 -5.16
CA LEU A 75 0.57 -3.87 -4.00
C LEU A 75 1.37 -3.50 -2.74
N GLU A 76 2.64 -3.13 -2.90
CA GLU A 76 3.48 -2.60 -1.81
C GLU A 76 2.84 -1.33 -1.24
N ARG A 77 2.54 -0.36 -2.11
CA ARG A 77 1.91 0.92 -1.72
C ARG A 77 0.55 0.72 -1.07
N GLU A 78 -0.21 -0.29 -1.51
CA GLU A 78 -1.48 -0.67 -0.90
C GLU A 78 -1.32 -1.41 0.44
N GLY A 79 -0.12 -1.90 0.76
CA GLY A 79 0.13 -2.71 1.96
C GLY A 79 -0.32 -4.16 1.86
N ALA A 80 -0.56 -4.67 0.64
CA ALA A 80 -0.86 -6.09 0.42
C ALA A 80 0.41 -6.96 0.41
N VAL A 81 1.55 -6.34 0.15
CA VAL A 81 2.88 -6.97 0.25
C VAL A 81 3.88 -6.00 0.87
N ALA A 82 5.00 -6.52 1.35
CA ALA A 82 6.15 -5.75 1.79
C ALA A 82 7.45 -6.26 1.16
N THR A 83 8.30 -5.35 0.73
CA THR A 83 9.61 -5.67 0.17
C THR A 83 10.61 -5.76 1.30
N MET A 84 11.15 -6.95 1.48
CA MET A 84 12.13 -7.24 2.51
C MET A 84 13.53 -7.20 1.88
N PRO A 85 14.41 -6.27 2.29
CA PRO A 85 15.80 -6.25 1.88
C PRO A 85 16.41 -7.62 2.18
N MET A 86 16.91 -8.30 1.15
CA MET A 86 17.49 -9.66 1.24
C MET A 86 16.52 -10.85 1.38
N ALA A 87 15.23 -10.68 1.64
CA ALA A 87 14.31 -11.82 1.75
C ALA A 87 13.36 -11.95 0.55
N GLY A 88 13.04 -10.85 -0.14
CA GLY A 88 12.12 -10.86 -1.28
C GLY A 88 10.86 -10.06 -0.99
N VAL A 89 9.69 -10.61 -1.34
CA VAL A 89 8.40 -9.93 -1.17
C VAL A 89 7.55 -10.76 -0.21
N LEU A 90 7.23 -10.19 0.95
CA LEU A 90 6.36 -10.76 1.98
C LEU A 90 4.90 -10.46 1.65
N VAL A 91 4.02 -11.45 1.74
CA VAL A 91 2.57 -11.23 1.63
C VAL A 91 2.02 -10.77 2.97
N LEU A 92 1.28 -9.67 2.97
CA LEU A 92 0.67 -9.11 4.18
C LEU A 92 -0.82 -9.45 4.23
N GLY A 93 -1.30 -9.74 5.44
CA GLY A 93 -2.72 -9.88 5.73
C GLY A 93 -3.43 -8.52 5.91
N PRO A 94 -4.78 -8.47 5.86
CA PRO A 94 -5.58 -7.24 5.90
C PRO A 94 -5.44 -6.41 7.18
N GLY A 95 -4.85 -6.97 8.23
CA GLY A 95 -4.52 -6.27 9.47
C GLY A 95 -3.08 -6.52 9.90
N GLN A 96 -2.15 -6.85 8.99
CA GLN A 96 -0.74 -6.96 9.35
C GLN A 96 -0.03 -5.61 9.13
N PRO A 97 0.84 -5.18 10.06
CA PRO A 97 1.57 -3.95 9.89
C PRO A 97 2.57 -4.07 8.74
N HIS A 98 2.62 -3.06 7.88
CA HIS A 98 3.66 -2.96 6.87
C HIS A 98 4.98 -2.52 7.57
N PRO A 99 6.12 -3.22 7.37
CA PRO A 99 7.37 -2.92 8.08
C PRO A 99 7.83 -1.46 7.93
N ALA A 100 7.66 -0.87 6.75
CA ALA A 100 8.01 0.53 6.50
C ALA A 100 7.17 1.56 7.28
N ASP A 101 6.04 1.15 7.87
CA ASP A 101 5.13 2.04 8.60
C ASP A 101 5.41 2.04 10.12
N ALA A 102 6.30 1.16 10.60
CA ALA A 102 6.52 0.91 12.02
C ALA A 102 6.93 2.16 12.81
N ASP A 103 7.82 2.98 12.25
CA ASP A 103 8.29 4.20 12.92
C ASP A 103 7.18 5.24 13.06
N LEU A 104 6.43 5.50 11.98
CA LEU A 104 5.27 6.41 12.01
C LEU A 104 4.21 5.90 13.00
N GLN A 105 3.89 4.62 12.98
CA GLN A 105 2.89 4.03 13.87
C GLN A 105 3.30 4.15 15.34
N ARG A 106 4.57 3.89 15.67
CA ARG A 106 5.10 4.10 17.02
C ARG A 106 4.98 5.56 17.44
N THR A 107 5.41 6.49 16.58
CA THR A 107 5.33 7.93 16.89
C THR A 107 3.89 8.40 17.10
N ILE A 108 2.92 7.93 16.31
CA ILE A 108 1.51 8.27 16.53
C ILE A 108 1.04 7.76 17.90
N ARG A 109 1.31 6.49 18.24
CA ARG A 109 0.93 5.93 19.54
C ARG A 109 1.57 6.69 20.70
N ASP A 110 2.85 7.01 20.62
CA ASP A 110 3.57 7.76 21.64
C ASP A 110 2.97 9.16 21.84
N ARG A 111 2.62 9.84 20.73
CA ARG A 111 2.01 11.19 20.77
C ARG A 111 0.58 11.17 21.31
N VAL A 112 -0.19 10.13 21.00
CA VAL A 112 -1.53 9.91 21.59
C VAL A 112 -1.39 9.66 23.10
N ALA A 113 -0.49 8.77 23.51
CA ALA A 113 -0.26 8.45 24.91
C ALA A 113 0.22 9.65 25.74
N ALA A 114 1.05 10.52 25.15
CA ALA A 114 1.50 11.76 25.77
C ALA A 114 0.47 12.91 25.70
N GLY A 115 -0.70 12.69 25.07
CA GLY A 115 -1.77 13.68 24.97
C GLY A 115 -1.56 14.78 23.93
N PHE A 116 -0.54 14.67 23.07
CA PHE A 116 -0.34 15.63 21.96
C PHE A 116 -1.45 15.58 20.93
N TYR A 117 -2.07 14.41 20.76
CA TYR A 117 -3.27 14.23 19.95
C TYR A 117 -4.44 13.84 20.88
N PRO A 118 -5.28 14.79 21.30
CA PRO A 118 -6.41 14.51 22.17
C PRO A 118 -7.39 13.52 21.54
N ALA A 119 -8.10 12.76 22.37
CA ALA A 119 -9.21 11.91 21.93
C ALA A 119 -10.22 12.69 21.07
N GLY A 120 -10.65 12.11 19.95
CA GLY A 120 -11.57 12.73 19.00
C GLY A 120 -10.94 13.82 18.11
N SER A 121 -9.67 14.17 18.30
CA SER A 121 -8.98 15.13 17.43
C SER A 121 -8.63 14.51 16.08
N ALA A 122 -8.63 15.34 15.03
CA ALA A 122 -8.16 14.92 13.71
C ALA A 122 -6.65 14.73 13.73
N LEU A 123 -6.18 13.60 13.22
CA LEU A 123 -4.75 13.34 13.08
C LEU A 123 -4.18 14.25 11.97
N PRO A 124 -3.06 14.96 12.20
CA PRO A 124 -2.47 15.84 11.20
C PRO A 124 -1.68 15.05 10.15
N THR A 125 -2.38 14.28 9.31
CA THR A 125 -1.78 13.36 8.33
C THR A 125 -0.86 14.03 7.31
N GLY A 126 -1.16 15.27 6.91
CA GLY A 126 -0.28 16.05 6.03
C GLY A 126 1.07 16.35 6.67
N LEU A 127 1.07 16.84 7.92
CA LEU A 127 2.30 17.15 8.65
C LEU A 127 3.11 15.89 8.98
N LEU A 128 2.42 14.79 9.29
CA LEU A 128 3.06 13.48 9.47
C LEU A 128 3.67 12.96 8.17
N GLY A 129 3.02 13.20 7.02
CA GLY A 129 3.59 12.88 5.71
C GLY A 129 4.89 13.64 5.46
N ASP A 130 4.89 14.95 5.68
CA ASP A 130 6.08 15.79 5.52
C ASP A 130 7.21 15.40 6.50
N GLU A 131 6.87 15.12 7.76
CA GLU A 131 7.84 14.72 8.79
C GLU A 131 8.56 13.41 8.45
N PHE A 132 7.82 12.43 7.92
CA PHE A 132 8.35 11.09 7.60
C PHE A 132 8.76 10.92 6.13
N GLY A 133 8.60 11.97 5.29
CA GLY A 133 8.87 11.90 3.86
C GLY A 133 7.94 10.92 3.12
N LEU A 134 6.70 10.80 3.57
CA LEU A 134 5.70 9.87 3.04
C LEU A 134 4.62 10.60 2.25
N ASP A 135 4.16 10.00 1.16
CA ASP A 135 3.01 10.51 0.43
C ASP A 135 1.67 10.16 1.12
N ALA A 136 0.59 10.84 0.74
CA ALA A 136 -0.71 10.64 1.35
C ALA A 136 -1.20 9.17 1.32
N PRO A 137 -1.02 8.40 0.22
CA PRO A 137 -1.31 6.97 0.23
C PRO A 137 -0.49 6.16 1.25
N GLN A 138 0.79 6.44 1.43
CA GLN A 138 1.64 5.77 2.43
C GLN A 138 1.20 6.10 3.86
N VAL A 139 0.90 7.37 4.14
CA VAL A 139 0.36 7.78 5.46
C VAL A 139 -0.98 7.10 5.72
N ALA A 140 -1.88 7.08 4.73
CA ALA A 140 -3.17 6.40 4.84
C ALA A 140 -3.00 4.89 5.08
N ARG A 141 -2.04 4.24 4.40
CA ARG A 141 -1.69 2.84 4.64
C ARG A 141 -1.29 2.62 6.09
N ALA A 142 -0.36 3.42 6.61
CA ALA A 142 0.12 3.31 7.98
C ALA A 142 -1.02 3.48 9.00
N CYS A 143 -1.90 4.47 8.79
CA CYS A 143 -3.01 4.77 9.68
C CYS A 143 -4.11 3.70 9.65
N ARG A 144 -4.33 2.98 8.54
CA ARG A 144 -5.31 1.88 8.50
C ARG A 144 -4.99 0.78 9.50
N TYR A 145 -3.72 0.45 9.73
CA TYR A 145 -3.38 -0.53 10.76
C TYR A 145 -3.73 -0.01 12.16
N LEU A 146 -3.55 1.28 12.41
CA LEU A 146 -3.94 1.92 13.68
C LEU A 146 -5.46 2.02 13.86
N THR A 147 -6.25 1.82 12.80
CA THR A 147 -7.70 1.63 12.95
C THR A 147 -8.09 0.20 13.32
N HIS A 148 -7.19 -0.76 13.09
CA HIS A 148 -7.40 -2.14 13.48
C HIS A 148 -6.99 -2.42 14.93
N ASP A 149 -6.07 -1.62 15.49
CA ASP A 149 -5.62 -1.72 16.88
C ASP A 149 -6.35 -0.74 17.84
N ASP A 150 -7.47 -0.16 17.39
CA ASP A 150 -8.32 0.79 18.14
C ASP A 150 -7.61 2.09 18.59
N THR A 151 -6.44 2.42 18.04
CA THR A 151 -5.78 3.71 18.31
C THR A 151 -6.48 4.86 17.58
N LEU A 152 -6.93 4.61 16.35
CA LEU A 152 -7.56 5.58 15.46
C LEU A 152 -8.90 5.08 14.95
N ILE A 153 -9.76 6.01 14.55
CA ILE A 153 -11.00 5.77 13.84
C ILE A 153 -10.98 6.54 12.52
N HIS A 154 -11.29 5.87 11.41
CA HIS A 154 -11.51 6.52 10.13
C HIS A 154 -13.00 6.83 9.95
N HIS A 155 -13.37 8.11 9.96
CA HIS A 155 -14.76 8.54 9.80
C HIS A 155 -14.87 9.97 9.26
N HIS A 156 -16.09 10.42 9.01
CA HIS A 156 -16.36 11.81 8.65
C HIS A 156 -16.62 12.62 9.92
N GLY A 157 -15.60 13.34 10.39
CA GLY A 157 -15.68 14.16 11.61
C GLY A 157 -15.82 15.66 11.33
N PRO A 158 -15.66 16.51 12.35
CA PRO A 158 -15.82 17.97 12.27
C PRO A 158 -14.92 18.66 11.24
N HIS A 159 -13.79 18.04 10.87
CA HIS A 159 -12.82 18.57 9.92
C HIS A 159 -12.87 17.85 8.56
N GLY A 160 -13.92 17.07 8.30
CA GLY A 160 -14.04 16.28 7.08
C GLY A 160 -13.71 14.80 7.27
N PRO A 161 -13.68 14.03 6.16
CA PRO A 161 -13.25 12.63 6.19
C PRO A 161 -11.76 12.54 6.54
N GLY A 162 -11.42 11.65 7.49
CA GLY A 162 -10.03 11.46 7.88
C GLY A 162 -9.86 10.48 9.04
N PHE A 163 -8.62 10.43 9.55
CA PHE A 163 -8.28 9.66 10.74
C PHE A 163 -8.40 10.55 11.97
N TYR A 164 -9.08 10.05 12.99
CA TYR A 164 -9.27 10.71 14.27
C TYR A 164 -8.79 9.81 15.38
N VAL A 165 -8.27 10.39 16.47
CA VAL A 165 -7.85 9.61 17.64
C VAL A 165 -9.07 8.99 18.30
N GLN A 166 -9.02 7.69 18.54
CA GLN A 166 -10.10 6.99 19.22
C GLN A 166 -10.25 7.52 20.65
N ALA A 167 -11.47 7.85 21.04
CA ALA A 167 -11.74 8.10 22.45
C ALA A 167 -11.70 6.77 23.20
N PRO A 168 -11.13 6.71 24.42
CA PRO A 168 -11.28 5.53 25.25
C PRO A 168 -12.78 5.25 25.38
N THR A 169 -13.22 4.06 24.98
CA THR A 169 -14.59 3.62 25.21
C THR A 169 -14.83 3.66 26.71
N SER A 170 -15.68 4.57 27.17
CA SER A 170 -15.97 4.82 28.60
C SER A 170 -16.64 3.65 29.34
N LEU A 171 -16.38 2.40 28.95
CA LEU A 171 -16.90 1.21 29.63
C LEU A 171 -16.11 0.83 30.89
N GLU A 172 -14.98 1.48 31.18
CA GLU A 172 -14.14 1.23 32.37
C GLU A 172 -14.26 2.33 33.44
N ALA A 173 -15.37 3.07 33.48
CA ALA A 173 -15.66 4.06 34.53
C ALA A 173 -16.57 3.52 35.67
N ALA A 174 -16.78 2.21 35.75
CA ALA A 174 -17.55 1.59 36.83
C ALA A 174 -17.05 0.16 37.14
N SER A 175 -16.00 0.04 37.96
CA SER A 175 -15.75 -1.12 38.82
C SER A 175 -14.89 -0.71 40.01
#